data_AF-A0A5S4YN50-F1
#
_entry.id   AF-A0A5S4YN50-F1
#
_cell.length_a   1.000
_cell.length_b   1.000
_cell.length_c   1.000
_cell.angle_alpha   90.00
_cell.angle_beta   90.00
_cell.angle_gamma   90.00
#
_symmetry.space_group_name_H-M   'P 1'
#
loop_
_entity.id
_entity.type
_entity.pdbx_description
1 polymer ?
#
loop_
_entity_poly.entity_id
_entity_poly.type
_entity_poly.pdbx_seq_one_letter_code
_entity_poly.pdbx_strand_id
1 'polypeptide(L)'
;MTPAEAYCELALWGIKLSRSANGLRSWWAEESAHREQYELSQAQIDMLADACRDHIRELGEIAKEKPPEPAPKRKPKPRQLPLI
;
A
#
# COMPACT_ATOMS: atom_id res chain seq x y z
N MET A 1 12.77 -13.16 -24.16
CA MET A 1 12.53 -12.27 -23.02
C MET A 1 13.54 -11.15 -23.09
N THR A 2 13.06 -9.92 -23.30
CA THR A 2 13.88 -8.72 -23.32
C THR A 2 14.17 -8.24 -21.88
N PRO A 3 15.23 -7.43 -21.66
CA PRO A 3 15.47 -6.82 -20.36
C PRO A 3 14.30 -5.98 -19.84
N ALA A 4 13.59 -5.28 -20.73
CA ALA A 4 12.38 -4.53 -20.41
C ALA A 4 11.24 -5.43 -19.92
N GLU A 5 11.00 -6.55 -20.59
CA GLU A 5 9.99 -7.54 -20.16
C GLU A 5 10.32 -8.12 -18.77
N ALA A 6 11.58 -8.49 -18.54
CA ALA A 6 12.04 -9.00 -17.25
C ALA A 6 11.90 -7.97 -16.13
N TYR A 7 12.19 -6.71 -16.44
CA TYR A 7 11.99 -5.61 -15.50
C TYR A 7 10.51 -5.42 -15.17
N CYS A 8 9.62 -5.41 -16.17
CA CYS A 8 8.19 -5.30 -15.95
C CYS A 8 7.65 -6.41 -15.05
N GLU A 9 8.05 -7.66 -15.25
CA GLU A 9 7.61 -8.77 -14.40
C GLU A 9 8.06 -8.59 -12.94
N LEU A 10 9.32 -8.21 -12.73
CA LEU A 10 9.85 -7.93 -11.40
C LEU A 10 9.14 -6.75 -10.74
N ALA A 11 8.88 -5.68 -11.49
CA ALA A 11 8.18 -4.49 -11.02
C ALA A 11 6.74 -4.83 -10.63
N LEU A 12 5.99 -5.57 -11.45
CA LEU A 12 4.64 -6.03 -11.14
C LEU A 12 4.59 -6.89 -9.87
N TRP A 13 5.57 -7.76 -9.68
CA TRP A 13 5.69 -8.55 -8.45
C TRP A 13 6.00 -7.66 -7.24
N GLY A 14 6.92 -6.70 -7.39
CA GLY A 14 7.25 -5.73 -6.34
C GLY A 14 6.07 -4.86 -5.92
N ILE A 15 5.24 -4.44 -6.88
CA ILE A 15 4.02 -3.66 -6.61
C ILE A 15 3.09 -4.43 -5.66
N LYS A 16 2.81 -5.70 -5.96
CA LYS A 16 1.93 -6.57 -5.15
C LYS A 16 2.44 -6.82 -3.74
N LEU A 17 3.77 -6.79 -3.54
CA LEU A 17 4.37 -6.96 -2.22
C LEU A 17 4.34 -5.70 -1.36
N SER A 18 4.07 -4.54 -1.96
CA SER A 18 4.08 -3.28 -1.22
C SER A 18 2.97 -3.26 -0.16
N ARG A 19 3.32 -2.79 1.05
CA ARG A 19 2.40 -2.73 2.20
C ARG A 19 1.88 -1.31 2.49
N SER A 20 2.27 -0.33 1.67
CA SER A 20 1.93 1.06 1.89
C SER A 20 1.74 1.81 0.58
N ALA A 21 0.64 2.56 0.50
CA ALA A 21 0.37 3.44 -0.64
C ALA A 21 1.45 4.53 -0.79
N ASN A 22 2.01 5.02 0.32
CA ASN A 22 3.12 5.98 0.25
C ASN A 22 4.40 5.32 -0.28
N GLY A 23 4.65 4.06 0.11
CA GLY A 23 5.79 3.29 -0.42
C GLY A 23 5.71 3.10 -1.94
N LEU A 24 4.52 2.78 -2.46
CA LEU A 24 4.31 2.68 -3.91
C LEU A 24 4.50 4.02 -4.64
N ARG A 25 4.03 5.13 -4.05
CA ARG A 25 4.22 6.46 -4.66
C ARG A 25 5.69 6.87 -4.71
N SER A 26 6.44 6.60 -3.65
CA SER A 26 7.90 6.85 -3.63
C SER A 26 8.61 5.98 -4.66
N TRP A 27 8.30 4.68 -4.68
CA TRP A 27 8.85 3.76 -5.68
C TRP A 27 8.56 4.22 -7.10
N TRP A 28 7.32 4.63 -7.41
CA TRP A 28 6.93 5.12 -8.73
C TRP A 28 7.70 6.39 -9.16
N ALA A 29 8.07 7.25 -8.21
CA ALA A 29 8.90 8.42 -8.49
C ALA A 29 10.33 8.01 -8.86
N GLU A 30 10.91 7.04 -8.16
CA GLU A 30 12.24 6.47 -8.42
C GLU A 30 12.26 5.57 -9.67
N GLU A 31 11.11 4.99 -10.03
CA GLU A 31 10.94 4.12 -11.20
C GLU A 31 11.22 4.86 -12.51
N SER A 32 11.03 6.18 -12.54
CA SER A 32 11.33 7.02 -13.72
C SER A 32 12.75 6.84 -14.28
N ALA A 33 13.76 6.66 -13.42
CA ALA A 33 15.14 6.40 -13.84
C ALA A 33 15.33 5.02 -14.50
N HIS A 34 14.52 4.04 -14.09
CA HIS A 34 14.57 2.68 -14.64
C HIS A 34 13.86 2.59 -16.00
N ARG A 35 12.88 3.45 -16.27
CA ARG A 35 12.23 3.57 -17.59
C ARG A 35 13.22 3.86 -18.70
N GLU A 36 14.12 4.80 -18.45
CA GLU A 36 15.17 5.19 -19.39
C GLU A 36 16.25 4.10 -19.48
N GLN A 37 16.62 3.48 -18.36
CA GLN A 37 17.64 2.43 -18.32
C GLN A 37 17.25 1.16 -19.11
N TYR A 38 15.98 0.77 -19.05
CA TYR A 38 15.46 -0.44 -19.71
C TYR A 38 14.70 -0.16 -21.00
N GLU A 39 14.66 1.10 -21.46
CA GLU A 39 13.95 1.54 -22.66
C GLU A 39 12.49 1.05 -22.69
N LEU A 40 11.79 1.24 -21.57
CA LEU A 40 10.41 0.82 -21.42
C LEU A 40 9.50 1.54 -22.42
N SER A 41 8.69 0.77 -23.15
CA SER A 41 7.67 1.34 -24.04
C SER A 41 6.57 2.04 -23.23
N GLN A 42 5.89 3.00 -23.84
CA GLN A 42 4.76 3.69 -23.19
C GLN A 42 3.70 2.71 -22.68
N ALA A 43 3.41 1.64 -23.44
CA ALA A 43 2.46 0.61 -23.03
C ALA A 43 2.90 -0.13 -21.74
N GLN A 44 4.20 -0.40 -21.59
CA GLN A 44 4.74 -1.01 -20.37
C GLN A 44 4.69 -0.05 -19.17
N ILE A 45 4.99 1.24 -19.41
CA ILE A 45 4.89 2.28 -18.39
C ILE A 45 3.43 2.40 -17.91
N ASP A 46 2.48 2.47 -18.84
CA ASP A 46 1.06 2.58 -18.51
C ASP A 46 0.57 1.36 -17.70
N MET A 47 0.99 0.15 -18.10
CA MET A 47 0.69 -1.08 -17.36
C MET A 47 1.20 -1.03 -15.91
N LEU A 48 2.45 -0.58 -15.67
CA LEU A 48 2.99 -0.45 -14.32
C LEU A 48 2.29 0.66 -13.52
N ALA A 49 1.90 1.75 -14.19
CA ALA A 49 1.16 2.85 -13.59
C ALA A 49 -0.22 2.39 -13.09
N ASP A 50 -0.95 1.64 -13.92
CA ASP A 50 -2.26 1.11 -13.55
C ASP A 50 -2.16 0.08 -12.43
N ALA A 51 -1.20 -0.84 -12.49
CA ALA A 51 -0.93 -1.78 -11.40
C ALA A 51 -0.65 -1.05 -10.06
N CYS A 52 0.12 0.05 -10.10
CA CYS A 52 0.36 0.88 -8.93
C CYS A 52 -0.92 1.54 -8.40
N ARG A 53 -1.74 2.10 -9.29
CA ARG A 53 -3.00 2.77 -8.91
C ARG A 53 -3.97 1.78 -8.28
N ASP A 54 -4.13 0.59 -8.86
CA ASP A 54 -5.01 -0.44 -8.34
C ASP A 54 -4.55 -0.91 -6.95
N HIS A 55 -3.28 -1.24 -6.78
CA HIS A 55 -2.78 -1.67 -5.47
C HIS A 55 -2.86 -0.56 -4.41
N ILE A 56 -2.67 0.71 -4.79
CA ILE A 56 -2.90 1.86 -3.89
C ILE A 56 -4.36 1.93 -3.46
N ARG A 57 -5.31 1.68 -4.37
CA ARG A 57 -6.75 1.67 -4.06
C ARG A 57 -7.07 0.53 -3.09
N GLU A 58 -6.58 -0.68 -3.37
CA GLU A 58 -6.76 -1.85 -2.50
C GLU A 58 -6.21 -1.60 -1.09
N LEU A 59 -5.00 -1.05 -0.97
CA LEU A 59 -4.43 -0.67 0.33
C LEU A 59 -5.27 0.39 1.07
N GLY A 60 -5.90 1.31 0.33
CA GLY A 60 -6.82 2.31 0.88
C GLY A 60 -8.18 1.74 1.31
N GLU A 61 -8.66 0.69 0.65
CA GLU A 61 -9.86 -0.07 1.05
C GLU A 61 -9.59 -0.94 2.28
N ILE A 62 -8.45 -1.64 2.32
CA ILE A 62 -7.99 -2.41 3.48
C ILE A 62 -7.88 -1.53 4.73
N ALA A 63 -7.41 -0.28 4.58
CA ALA A 63 -7.35 0.67 5.69
C ALA A 63 -8.73 1.14 6.17
N LYS A 64 -9.75 1.17 5.29
CA LYS A 64 -11.13 1.52 5.65
C LYS A 64 -11.91 0.35 6.26
N GLU A 65 -11.57 -0.89 5.92
CA GLU A 65 -12.26 -2.10 6.40
C GLU A 65 -11.88 -2.54 7.82
N LYS A 66 -10.93 -1.86 8.49
CA LYS A 66 -10.62 -2.13 9.90
C LYS A 66 -11.28 -1.09 10.82
N PRO A 67 -12.54 -1.28 11.26
CA PRO A 67 -13.04 -0.50 12.38
C PRO A 67 -12.15 -0.77 13.60
N PRO A 68 -11.81 0.25 14.41
CA PRO A 68 -11.14 0.01 15.68
C PRO A 68 -12.06 -0.85 16.54
N GLU A 69 -11.58 -2.01 16.96
CA GLU A 69 -12.30 -2.87 17.91
C GLU A 69 -12.54 -2.04 19.19
N PRO A 70 -13.79 -1.77 19.58
CA PRO A 70 -14.05 -0.99 20.78
C PRO A 70 -13.63 -1.82 21.99
N ALA A 71 -12.57 -1.38 22.67
CA ALA A 71 -12.10 -1.98 23.91
C ALA A 71 -13.27 -2.17 24.91
N PRO A 72 -13.34 -3.33 25.62
CA PRO A 72 -14.44 -3.60 26.54
C PRO A 72 -14.46 -2.56 27.66
N LYS A 73 -15.53 -1.78 27.72
CA LYS A 73 -15.80 -0.79 28.78
C LYS A 73 -15.80 -1.51 30.14
N ARG A 74 -14.76 -1.28 30.95
CA ARG A 74 -14.74 -1.68 32.36
C ARG A 74 -15.84 -0.91 33.10
N LYS A 75 -16.84 -1.61 33.63
CA LYS A 75 -17.95 -1.05 34.42
C LYS A 75 -17.40 -0.31 35.65
N PRO A 76 -18.02 0.83 36.06
CA PRO A 76 -17.58 1.58 37.23
C PRO A 76 -17.86 0.80 38.52
N LYS A 77 -16.87 0.78 39.42
CA LYS A 77 -16.98 0.22 40.78
C LYS A 77 -17.78 1.22 41.65
N PRO A 78 -18.74 0.77 42.48
CA PRO A 78 -19.53 1.68 43.32
C PRO A 78 -18.65 2.39 44.37
N ARG A 79 -18.89 3.70 44.56
CA ARG A 79 -18.30 4.49 45.65
C ARG A 79 -18.74 3.90 46.99
N GLN A 80 -17.80 3.42 47.79
CA GLN A 80 -18.00 3.31 49.23
C GLN A 80 -17.53 4.62 49.88
N LEU A 81 -18.47 5.34 50.47
CA LEU A 81 -18.21 6.40 51.46
C LEU A 81 -18.12 5.72 52.83
N PRO A 82 -17.04 5.91 53.61
CA PRO A 82 -17.10 5.68 55.03
C PRO A 82 -17.64 6.94 55.74
N LEU A 83 -18.69 6.70 56.52
CA LEU A 83 -19.24 7.55 57.57
C LEU A 83 -18.15 7.84 58.62
N ILE A 84 -17.75 9.10 58.82
CA ILE A 84 -17.37 9.70 60.13
C ILE A 84 -17.63 11.20 60.06
#